data_AF-A0A3B8RKK7-F1
#
_entry.id   AF-A0A3B8RKK7-F1
#
_cell.length_a   1.000
_cell.length_b   1.000
_cell.length_c   1.000
_cell.angle_alpha   90.00
_cell.angle_beta   90.00
_cell.angle_gamma   90.00
#
_symmetry.space_group_name_H-M   'P 1'
#
loop_
_entity.id
_entity.type
_entity.pdbx_description
1 polymer ?
#
loop_
_entity_poly.entity_id
_entity_poly.type
_entity_poly.pdbx_seq_one_letter_code
_entity_poly.pdbx_strand_id
1 'polypeptide(L)' 'MFFLCNTLRHTEKFKTIDELKEYIEIRHAEEGGFDWVSEIRDDKGNSYGCSWNVEIEQIG' A
#
# COMPACT_ATOMS: atom_id res chain seq x y z
N MET A 1 -2.55 2.03 -12.43
CA MET A 1 -2.87 0.86 -11.57
C MET A 1 -1.87 0.84 -10.44
N PHE A 2 -2.25 0.43 -9.23
CA PHE A 2 -1.38 0.35 -8.07
C PHE A 2 -1.15 -1.10 -7.65
N PHE A 3 0.03 -1.34 -7.08
CA PHE A 3 0.50 -2.64 -6.62
C PHE A 3 1.01 -2.47 -5.20
N LEU A 4 0.52 -3.30 -4.28
CA LEU A 4 1.07 -3.40 -2.94
C LEU A 4 1.69 -4.78 -2.79
N CYS A 5 2.98 -4.83 -2.49
CA CYS A 5 3.69 -6.04 -2.11
C CYS A 5 3.86 -6.08 -0.59
N ASN A 6 3.51 -7.21 0.02
CA ASN A 6 3.73 -7.42 1.45
C ASN A 6 5.06 -8.13 1.73
N THR A 7 5.44 -8.22 3.01
CA THR A 7 6.69 -8.88 3.45
C THR A 7 6.75 -10.38 3.13
N LEU A 8 5.61 -11.01 2.85
CA LEU A 8 5.49 -12.40 2.39
C LEU A 8 5.56 -12.53 0.86
N ARG A 9 5.87 -11.45 0.13
CA ARG A 9 5.91 -11.36 -1.34
C ARG A 9 4.58 -11.63 -2.04
N HIS A 10 3.45 -11.51 -1.34
CA HIS A 10 2.14 -11.46 -2.00
C HIS A 10 1.92 -10.05 -2.53
N THR A 11 1.40 -9.97 -3.76
CA THR A 11 1.12 -8.70 -4.42
C THR A 11 -0.37 -8.56 -4.69
N GLU A 12 -0.97 -7.53 -4.10
CA GLU A 12 -2.34 -7.10 -4.38
C GLU A 12 -2.35 -6.00 -5.44
N LYS A 13 -3.43 -5.92 -6.22
CA LYS A 13 -3.58 -4.99 -7.34
C LYS A 13 -4.83 -4.14 -7.18
N PHE A 14 -4.68 -2.83 -7.38
CA PHE A 14 -5.74 -1.85 -7.20
C PHE A 14 -5.85 -0.95 -8.43
N LYS A 15 -7.06 -0.62 -8.85
CA LYS A 15 -7.27 0.26 -10.01
C LYS A 15 -7.03 1.72 -9.64
N THR A 16 -7.41 2.11 -8.42
CA THR A 16 -7.31 3.47 -7.91
C THR A 16 -6.48 3.52 -6.63
N ILE A 17 -6.03 4.72 -6.26
CA ILE A 17 -5.32 4.93 -4.99
C ILE A 17 -6.28 4.79 -3.78
N ASP A 18 -7.56 5.07 -3.98
CA ASP A 18 -8.58 4.98 -2.94
C ASP A 18 -8.85 3.51 -2.55
N GLU A 19 -8.92 2.60 -3.53
CA GLU A 19 -9.03 1.15 -3.27
C GLU A 19 -7.82 0.62 -2.48
N LEU A 20 -6.61 1.10 -2.82
CA LEU A 20 -5.39 0.77 -2.10
C LEU A 20 -5.44 1.27 -0.65
N LYS A 21 -5.87 2.52 -0.45
CA LYS A 21 -6.01 3.14 0.88
C LYS A 21 -6.99 2.37 1.75
N GLU A 22 -8.17 2.09 1.24
CA GLU A 22 -9.21 1.33 1.95
C GLU A 22 -8.69 -0.04 2.40
N TYR A 23 -7.99 -0.76 1.51
CA TYR A 23 -7.38 -2.04 1.84
C TYR A 23 -6.36 -1.94 2.97
N ILE A 24 -5.47 -0.94 2.91
CA ILE A 24 -4.46 -0.71 3.95
C ILE A 24 -5.12 -0.35 5.28
N GLU A 25 -6.16 0.48 5.28
CA GLU A 25 -6.88 0.91 6.48
C GLU A 25 -7.56 -0.26 7.19
N ILE A 26 -8.26 -1.11 6.44
CA ILE A 26 -8.91 -2.33 6.96
C ILE A 26 -7.85 -3.24 7.60
N ARG A 27 -6.77 -3.52 6.87
CA ARG A 27 -5.74 -4.44 7.34
C ARG A 27 -4.91 -3.87 8.49
N HIS A 28 -4.71 -2.55 8.52
CA HIS A 28 -4.06 -1.87 9.65
C HIS A 28 -4.89 -2.02 10.93
N ALA A 29 -6.21 -1.89 10.84
CA ALA A 29 -7.09 -2.11 11.99
C ALA A 29 -7.05 -3.56 12.50
N GLU A 30 -6.78 -4.55 11.63
CA GLU A 30 -6.65 -5.96 11.99
C GLU A 30 -5.27 -6.33 12.56
N GLU A 31 -4.19 -5.83 11.96
CA GLU A 31 -2.80 -6.21 12.27
C GLU A 31 -2.12 -5.26 13.29
N GLY A 32 -2.70 -4.08 13.54
CA GLY A 32 -2.18 -3.09 14.49
C GLY A 32 -0.93 -2.33 14.03
N GLY A 33 -0.58 -2.37 12.73
CA GLY A 33 0.62 -1.74 12.20
C GLY A 33 0.73 -1.76 10.66
N PHE A 34 1.86 -1.29 10.13
CA PHE A 34 2.19 -1.26 8.70
C PHE A 34 3.39 -2.15 8.35
N ASP A 35 3.93 -2.90 9.31
CA ASP A 35 5.13 -3.74 9.14
C ASP A 35 4.98 -4.83 8.06
N TRP A 36 3.74 -5.12 7.66
CA TRP A 36 3.43 -6.06 6.59
C TRP A 36 3.59 -5.44 5.20
N VAL A 37 3.59 -4.12 5.04
CA VAL A 37 3.75 -3.45 3.74
C VAL A 37 5.24 -3.38 3.39
N SER A 38 5.64 -4.03 2.29
CA SER A 38 7.03 -4.03 1.82
C SER A 38 7.28 -3.01 0.71
N GLU A 39 6.35 -2.85 -0.23
CA GLU A 39 6.51 -1.96 -1.38
C GLU A 39 5.11 -1.54 -1.87
N ILE A 40 4.96 -0.28 -2.23
CA ILE A 40 3.79 0.21 -2.98
C ILE A 40 4.32 0.88 -4.24
N ARG A 41 3.78 0.52 -5.41
CA ARG A 41 4.16 1.14 -6.69
C ARG A 41 2.99 1.25 -7.66
N ASP A 42 3.10 2.12 -8.66
CA ASP A 42 2.15 2.15 -9.78
C ASP A 42 2.68 1.42 -11.02
N ASP A 43 1.85 1.36 -12.06
CA ASP A 43 2.16 0.78 -13.38
C ASP A 43 3.13 1.64 -14.21
N LYS A 44 3.47 2.83 -13.74
CA LYS A 44 4.48 3.71 -14.33
C LYS A 44 5.84 3.56 -13.64
N GLY A 45 5.92 2.75 -12.58
CA GLY A 45 7.13 2.52 -11.80
C GLY A 45 7.37 3.56 -10.70
N ASN A 46 6.40 4.43 -10.41
CA ASN A 46 6.48 5.35 -9.28
C ASN A 46 6.31 4.55 -7.98
N SER A 47 7.15 4.83 -6.98
CA SER A 47 7.06 4.20 -5.66
C SER A 47 6.24 5.06 -4.70
N TYR A 48 5.61 4.44 -3.71
CA TYR A 48 4.78 5.12 -2.71
C TYR A 48 5.06 4.59 -1.31
N GLY A 49 4.89 5.47 -0.33
CA GLY A 49 4.92 5.18 1.09
C GLY A 49 3.54 5.29 1.70
N CYS A 50 3.37 4.69 2.87
CA CYS A 50 2.18 4.84 3.69
C CYS A 50 2.58 5.47 5.02
N SER A 51 1.89 6.54 5.43
CA SER A 51 2.06 7.15 6.75
C SER A 51 1.17 6.45 7.79
N TRP A 52 1.37 6.78 9.07
CA TRP A 52 0.53 6.29 10.17
C TRP A 52 -0.95 6.67 10.05
N ASN A 53 -1.27 7.71 9.27
CA ASN A 53 -2.63 8.14 8.99
C ASN A 53 -3.20 7.50 7.70
N VAL A 54 -2.57 6.44 7.19
CA VAL A 54 -2.92 5.78 5.91
C VAL A 54 -2.86 6.73 4.72
N GLU A 55 -2.03 7.76 4.80
CA GLU A 55 -1.77 8.63 3.66
C GLU A 55 -0.77 7.97 2.73
N ILE A 56 -1.14 7.86 1.45
CA ILE A 56 -0.31 7.27 0.41
C ILE A 56 0.36 8.40 -0.36
N GLU A 57 1.67 8.49 -0.24
CA GLU A 57 2.50 9.56 -0.80
C GLU A 57 3.57 8.98 -1.71
N GLN A 58 3.86 9.65 -2.82
CA GLN A 58 4.89 9.18 -3.74
C GLN A 58 6.28 9.36 -3.11
N ILE A 59 7.10 8.30 -3.17
CA ILE A 59 8.51 8.31 -2.80
C ILE A 59 9.31 8.32 -4.10
N GLY A 60 10.25 9.27 -4.20
CA GLY A 60 11.04 9.56 -5.40
C GLY A 60 11.79 8.37 -6.00
#